data_AF-T1EHL9-F1
#
_entry.id   AF-T1EHL9-F1
#
_cell.length_a   1.000
_cell.length_b   1.000
_cell.length_c   1.000
_cell.angle_alpha   90.00
_cell.angle_beta   90.00
_cell.angle_gamma   90.00
#
_symmetry.space_group_name_H-M   'P 1'
#
loop_
_entity.id
_entity.type
_entity.pdbx_description
1 polymer ?
#
loop_
_entity_poly.entity_id
_entity_poly.type
_entity_poly.pdbx_seq_one_letter_code
_entity_poly.pdbx_strand_id
1 'polypeptide(L)' 'PPRRVPLALQPKLKQKLDSLLKNGIIEKKDESTYWVNNLLIVKKKDGSLRLCLDSRNLNKAIKREH' A
#
# COMPACT_ATOMS: atom_id res chain seq x y z
N PRO A 1 -14.56 2.95 -1.32
CA PRO A 1 -13.77 3.48 -2.46
C PRO A 1 -12.32 3.75 -2.03
N PRO A 2 -11.32 3.62 -2.93
CA PRO A 2 -9.92 3.93 -2.61
C PRO A 2 -9.75 5.38 -2.15
N ARG A 3 -8.85 5.62 -1.19
CA ARG A 3 -8.52 6.98 -0.75
C ARG A 3 -7.78 7.76 -1.84
N ARG A 4 -8.14 9.04 -2.02
CA ARG A 4 -7.44 9.94 -2.95
C ARG A 4 -6.02 10.24 -2.44
N VAL A 5 -5.05 10.19 -3.33
CA VAL A 5 -3.66 10.58 -3.05
C VAL A 5 -3.43 12.01 -3.54
N PRO A 6 -2.90 12.93 -2.71
CA PRO A 6 -2.54 14.28 -3.15
C PRO A 6 -1.60 14.25 -4.36
N LEU A 7 -1.87 15.11 -5.35
CA LEU A 7 -1.08 15.20 -6.59
C LEU A 7 0.43 15.32 -6.34
N ALA A 8 0.82 16.16 -5.36
CA ALA A 8 2.21 16.37 -4.98
C ALA A 8 2.94 15.09 -4.49
N LEU A 9 2.19 14.08 -4.01
CA LEU A 9 2.76 12.81 -3.54
C LEU A 9 2.80 11.74 -4.63
N GLN A 10 2.05 11.89 -5.73
CA GLN A 10 1.94 10.85 -6.76
C GLN A 10 3.29 10.47 -7.39
N PRO A 11 4.21 11.41 -7.71
CA PRO A 11 5.51 11.04 -8.28
C PRO A 11 6.36 10.20 -7.32
N LYS A 12 6.42 10.61 -6.04
CA LYS A 12 7.15 9.89 -4.99
C LYS A 12 6.52 8.53 -4.67
N LEU A 13 5.19 8.47 -4.70
CA LEU A 13 4.46 7.22 -4.50
C LEU A 13 4.77 6.22 -5.63
N LYS A 14 4.72 6.67 -6.89
CA LYS A 14 5.05 5.84 -8.06
C LYS A 14 6.47 5.29 -7.96
N GLN A 15 7.47 6.14 -7.70
CA GLN A 15 8.86 5.70 -7.49
C GLN A 15 8.98 4.64 -6.39
N LYS A 16 8.25 4.81 -5.27
CA LYS A 16 8.29 3.83 -4.18
C LYS A 16 7.65 2.50 -4.58
N LEU A 17 6.51 2.52 -5.28
CA LEU A 17 5.86 1.31 -5.79
C LEU A 17 6.73 0.60 -6.83
N ASP A 18 7.33 1.33 -7.77
CA ASP A 18 8.23 0.77 -8.78
C ASP A 18 9.45 0.10 -8.13
N SER A 19 10.01 0.69 -7.07
CA SER A 19 11.08 0.06 -6.28
C SER A 19 10.62 -1.23 -5.58
N LEU A 20 9.39 -1.28 -5.04
CA LEU A 20 8.87 -2.49 -4.40
C LEU A 20 8.61 -3.60 -5.43
N LEU A 21 8.09 -3.25 -6.61
CA LEU A 21 7.91 -4.16 -7.74
C LEU A 21 9.26 -4.74 -8.20
N LYS A 22 10.26 -3.87 -8.42
CA LYS A 22 11.61 -4.28 -8.83
C LYS A 22 12.26 -5.23 -7.82
N ASN A 23 12.01 -5.01 -6.53
CA ASN A 23 12.54 -5.84 -5.46
C ASN A 23 11.73 -7.12 -5.21
N GLY A 24 10.66 -7.38 -5.98
CA GLY A 24 9.81 -8.56 -5.82
C GLY A 24 8.97 -8.56 -4.54
N ILE A 25 8.79 -7.41 -3.88
CA ILE A 25 8.03 -7.30 -2.62
C ILE A 25 6.52 -7.26 -2.88
N ILE A 26 6.12 -6.68 -4.02
CA ILE A 26 4.72 -6.62 -4.47
C ILE A 26 4.65 -7.05 -5.93
N GLU A 27 3.45 -7.44 -6.37
CA GLU A 27 3.13 -7.72 -7.77
C GLU A 27 1.99 -6.82 -8.26
N LYS A 28 1.95 -6.57 -9.57
CA LYS A 28 0.83 -5.88 -10.22
C LYS A 28 -0.28 -6.90 -10.49
N LYS A 29 -1.49 -6.62 -9.99
CA LYS A 29 -2.70 -7.36 -10.34
C LYS A 29 -3.59 -6.47 -11.18
N ASP A 30 -3.89 -6.91 -12.40
CA ASP A 30 -4.77 -6.20 -13.34
C ASP A 30 -6.22 -6.72 -13.28
N GLU A 31 -6.43 -7.85 -12.62
CA GLU A 31 -7.74 -8.47 -12.42
C GLU A 31 -8.43 -7.97 -11.14
N SER A 32 -9.76 -7.97 -11.17
CA SER A 32 -10.56 -7.67 -9.98
C SER A 32 -10.33 -8.73 -8.90
N THR A 33 -10.17 -8.29 -7.65
CA THR A 33 -9.99 -9.18 -6.50
C THR A 33 -11.13 -9.00 -5.52
N TYR A 34 -11.52 -10.08 -4.85
CA TYR A 34 -12.53 -10.04 -3.78
C TYR A 34 -12.08 -9.18 -2.58
N TRP A 35 -10.77 -8.98 -2.42
CA TRP A 35 -10.18 -8.33 -1.25
C TRP A 35 -9.35 -7.13 -1.66
N VAL A 36 -9.80 -5.95 -1.25
CA VAL A 36 -9.05 -4.70 -1.42
C VAL A 36 -8.88 -3.99 -0.09
N ASN A 37 -7.69 -3.45 0.14
CA ASN A 37 -7.39 -2.65 1.31
C ASN A 37 -6.90 -1.27 0.87
N ASN A 38 -7.20 -0.25 1.66
CA ASN A 38 -6.73 1.10 1.38
C ASN A 38 -5.22 1.21 1.58
N LEU A 39 -4.56 1.99 0.74
CA LEU A 39 -3.19 2.42 0.95
C LEU A 39 -3.14 3.59 1.95
N LEU A 40 -2.16 3.53 2.85
CA LEU A 40 -1.79 4.60 3.77
C LEU A 40 -0.38 5.08 3.43
N ILE A 41 -0.19 6.40 3.39
CA ILE A 41 1.09 7.03 3.05
C ILE A 41 1.53 7.87 4.24
N VAL A 42 2.71 7.54 4.78
CA VAL A 42 3.33 8.28 5.88
C VAL A 42 4.66 8.84 5.40
N LYS A 43 4.88 10.14 5.62
CA LYS A 43 6.19 10.76 5.36
C LYS A 43 7.12 10.45 6.52
N LYS A 44 8.28 9.86 6.24
CA LYS A 44 9.33 9.62 7.23
C LYS A 44 10.11 10.92 7.50
N LYS A 45 10.91 10.90 8.59
CA LYS A 45 11.83 12.00 8.94
C LYS A 45 12.85 12.30 7.83
N ASP A 46 13.31 11.28 7.12
CA ASP A 46 14.22 11.39 5.98
C ASP A 46 13.55 11.93 4.68
N GLY A 47 12.26 12.26 4.73
CA GLY A 47 11.50 12.77 3.59
C GLY A 47 11.01 11.70 2.59
N SER A 48 11.37 10.42 2.79
CA SER A 48 10.86 9.30 2.01
C SER A 48 9.43 8.90 2.43
N LEU A 49 8.74 8.17 1.55
CA LEU A 49 7.40 7.66 1.83
C LEU A 49 7.47 6.23 2.39
N ARG A 50 6.76 6.00 3.50
CA ARG A 50 6.39 4.68 3.99
C ARG A 50 4.97 4.37 3.52
N LEU A 51 4.84 3.26 2.81
CA LEU A 51 3.57 2.73 2.34
C LEU A 51 3.09 1.68 3.33
N CYS A 52 1.85 1.81 3.81
CA CYS A 52 1.25 0.88 4.75
C CYS A 52 -0.10 0.39 4.20
N LEU A 53 -0.41 -0.87 4.44
CA LEU A 53 -1.75 -1.42 4.21
C LEU A 53 -2.67 -1.01 5.36
N ASP A 54 -3.88 -0.56 5.05
CA ASP A 54 -4.94 -0.44 6.05
C ASP A 54 -5.47 -1.83 6.41
N SER A 55 -4.80 -2.51 7.34
CA SER A 55 -5.06 -3.91 7.71
C SER A 55 -6.20 -4.09 8.72
N ARG A 56 -7.00 -3.06 9.01
CA ARG A 56 -8.06 -3.15 10.04
C ARG A 56 -9.09 -4.25 9.76
N ASN A 57 -9.54 -4.38 8.51
CA ASN A 57 -10.48 -5.42 8.12
C ASN A 57 -9.78 -6.78 7.98
N LEU A 58 -8.59 -6.78 7.38
CA LEU A 58 -7.76 -7.99 7.25
C LEU A 58 -7.49 -8.65 8.61
N ASN A 59 -7.11 -7.86 9.60
CA ASN A 59 -6.77 -8.35 10.94
C ASN A 59 -7.96 -8.94 11.71
N LYS A 60 -9.20 -8.59 11.34
CA LYS A 60 -10.43 -9.20 11.88
C LYS A 60 -10.76 -10.53 11.19
N ALA A 61 -10.38 -10.67 9.92
CA ALA A 61 -10.64 -11.87 9.13
C ALA A 61 -9.59 -12.97 9.34
N ILE A 62 -8.35 -12.59 9.68
CA ILE A 62 -7.28 -13.56 9.96
C ILE A 62 -7.56 -14.26 11.29
N LYS A 63 -7.69 -15.59 11.23
CA LYS A 63 -7.65 -16.47 12.41
C LYS A 63 -6.19 -16.63 12.84
N ARG A 64 -5.92 -16.46 14.13
CA ARG A 64 -4.59 -16.63 14.71
C ARG A 64 -4.59 -17.90 15.55
N GLU A 65 -3.46 -18.59 15.58
CA GLU A 65 -3.24 -19.69 16.50
C GLU A 65 -3.22 -19.17 17.94
N HIS A 66 -3.65 -20.01 18.88
CA HIS A 66 -3.64 -19.72 20.31
C HIS A 66 -2.26 -19.93 20.91
#